data_AF-A0A926DYJ7-F1
#
_entry.id   AF-A0A926DYJ7-F1
#
_cell.length_a   1.000
_cell.length_b   1.000
_cell.length_c   1.000
_cell.angle_alpha   90.00
_cell.angle_beta   90.00
_cell.angle_gamma   90.00
#
_symmetry.space_group_name_H-M   'P 1'
#
loop_
_entity.id
_entity.type
_entity.pdbx_description
1 polymer ?
#
loop_
_entity_poly.entity_id
_entity_poly.type
_entity_poly.pdbx_seq_one_letter_code
_entity_poly.pdbx_strand_id
1 'polypeptide(L)'
;MTGEDILKEWVRRGYLTHTESMAQKEKHLSYIDQAKESILNYCNIPVRANMPDGLFYAWVEIGWAAETAETGQSGTGAVKAITEGDTTVTFATGDVAAASLSGAMQAHKAVLNQYRRLF
;
A
#
# COMPACT_ATOMS: atom_id res chain seq x y z
N MET A 1 12.88 11.74 -2.13
CA MET A 1 12.17 10.61 -1.52
C MET A 1 12.01 9.50 -2.54
N THR A 2 12.51 8.31 -2.25
CA THR A 2 12.52 7.13 -3.13
C THR A 2 11.88 5.93 -2.44
N GLY A 3 11.67 4.83 -3.17
CA GLY A 3 11.19 3.59 -2.57
C GLY A 3 12.16 3.01 -1.52
N GLU A 4 13.46 3.29 -1.62
CA GLU A 4 14.43 2.89 -0.60
C GLU A 4 14.24 3.64 0.73
N ASP A 5 13.75 4.88 0.69
CA ASP A 5 13.44 5.63 1.92
C ASP A 5 12.27 5.00 2.67
N ILE A 6 11.28 4.46 1.93
CA ILE A 6 10.14 3.73 2.48
C ILE A 6 10.60 2.40 3.08
N LEU A 7 11.46 1.67 2.37
CA LEU A 7 12.01 0.41 2.85
C LEU A 7 12.79 0.58 4.16
N LYS A 8 13.59 1.64 4.29
CA LYS A 8 14.28 1.98 5.54
C LYS A 8 13.30 2.24 6.68
N GLU A 9 12.18 2.91 6.39
CA GLU A 9 11.14 3.18 7.39
C GLU A 9 10.40 1.89 7.79
N TRP A 10 10.17 0.94 6.88
CA TRP A 10 9.62 -0.38 7.23
C TRP A 10 10.54 -1.16 8.17
N VAL A 11 11.84 -1.14 7.91
CA VAL A 11 12.85 -1.72 8.81
C VAL A 11 12.82 -1.02 10.18
N ARG A 12 12.77 0.32 10.20
CA ARG A 12 12.70 1.11 11.43
C ARG A 12 11.45 0.80 12.27
N ARG A 13 10.33 0.52 11.62
CA ARG A 13 9.05 0.16 12.24
C ARG A 13 8.98 -1.30 12.67
N GLY A 14 9.98 -2.11 12.31
CA GLY A 14 10.02 -3.54 12.61
C GLY A 14 9.10 -4.39 11.73
N TYR A 15 8.65 -3.88 10.59
CA TYR A 15 7.89 -4.65 9.61
C TYR A 15 8.78 -5.70 8.92
N LEU A 16 10.03 -5.32 8.67
CA LEU A 16 11.05 -6.14 8.02
C LEU A 16 12.26 -6.35 8.93
N THR A 17 13.04 -7.40 8.65
CA THR A 17 14.31 -7.65 9.33
C THR A 17 15.47 -7.01 8.58
N HIS A 18 16.60 -6.75 9.24
CA HIS A 18 17.77 -6.10 8.60
C HIS A 18 18.56 -7.05 7.67
N THR A 19 18.18 -8.33 7.61
CA THR A 19 18.92 -9.40 6.93
C THR A 19 18.11 -10.00 5.78
N GLU A 20 17.74 -9.16 4.82
CA GLU A 20 16.99 -9.60 3.64
C GLU A 20 17.91 -9.91 2.47
N SER A 21 17.57 -10.95 1.71
CA SER A 21 18.19 -11.20 0.41
C SER A 21 17.85 -10.10 -0.59
N MET A 22 18.67 -9.95 -1.64
CA MET A 22 18.40 -9.01 -2.73
C MET A 22 17.02 -9.24 -3.39
N ALA A 23 16.61 -10.50 -3.54
CA ALA A 23 15.31 -10.84 -4.10
C ALA A 23 14.14 -10.39 -3.21
N GLN A 24 14.28 -10.47 -1.89
CA GLN A 24 13.28 -9.93 -0.96
C GLN A 24 13.22 -8.42 -1.05
N LYS A 25 14.38 -7.73 -1.04
CA LYS A 25 14.45 -6.28 -1.23
C LYS A 25 13.73 -5.84 -2.51
N GLU A 26 13.99 -6.49 -3.64
CA GLU A 26 13.34 -6.17 -4.93
C GLU A 26 11.82 -6.39 -4.87
N LYS A 27 11.37 -7.46 -4.21
CA LYS A 27 9.95 -7.72 -3.97
C LYS A 27 9.30 -6.60 -3.16
N HIS A 28 9.90 -6.17 -2.05
CA HIS A 28 9.36 -5.07 -1.22
C HIS A 28 9.30 -3.76 -2.02
N LEU A 29 10.35 -3.44 -2.79
CA LEU A 29 10.36 -2.26 -3.66
C LEU A 29 9.24 -2.30 -4.70
N SER A 30 8.90 -3.46 -5.25
CA SER A 30 7.79 -3.60 -6.20
C SER A 30 6.44 -3.20 -5.58
N TYR A 31 6.15 -3.59 -4.33
CA TYR A 31 4.90 -3.18 -3.65
C TYR A 31 4.91 -1.69 -3.28
N ILE A 32 6.06 -1.18 -2.87
CA ILE A 32 6.25 0.25 -2.61
C ILE A 32 5.96 1.05 -3.88
N ASP A 33 6.49 0.65 -5.03
CA ASP A 33 6.25 1.33 -6.30
C ASP A 33 4.78 1.21 -6.74
N GLN A 34 4.14 0.05 -6.55
CA GLN A 34 2.70 -0.11 -6.81
C GLN A 34 1.84 0.85 -5.97
N ALA A 35 2.15 0.99 -4.68
CA ALA A 35 1.49 1.97 -3.81
C ALA A 35 1.75 3.41 -4.27
N LYS A 36 2.96 3.71 -4.74
CA LYS A 36 3.32 5.02 -5.29
C LYS A 36 2.42 5.38 -6.47
N GLU A 37 2.29 4.49 -7.44
CA GLU A 37 1.46 4.71 -8.62
C GLU A 37 -0.01 4.95 -8.23
N SER A 38 -0.53 4.14 -7.30
CA SER A 38 -1.90 4.25 -6.81
C SER A 38 -2.19 5.60 -6.15
N ILE A 39 -1.27 6.06 -5.29
CA ILE A 39 -1.36 7.36 -4.61
C ILE A 39 -1.28 8.52 -5.59
N LEU A 40 -0.30 8.49 -6.51
CA LEU A 40 -0.12 9.57 -7.49
C LEU A 40 -1.33 9.67 -8.42
N ASN A 41 -1.83 8.53 -8.89
CA ASN A 41 -3.05 8.47 -9.71
C ASN A 41 -4.26 9.03 -8.96
N TYR A 42 -4.46 8.63 -7.69
CA TYR A 42 -5.54 9.16 -6.86
C TYR A 42 -5.46 10.68 -6.69
N CYS A 43 -4.25 11.21 -6.50
CA CYS A 43 -4.01 12.63 -6.31
C CYS A 43 -4.02 13.42 -7.64
N ASN A 44 -4.15 12.76 -8.78
CA ASN A 44 -4.00 13.34 -10.11
C ASN A 44 -2.64 14.03 -10.31
N ILE A 45 -1.58 13.38 -9.83
CA ILE A 45 -0.18 13.77 -10.01
C ILE A 45 0.42 12.84 -11.06
N PRO A 46 1.26 13.33 -12.00
CA PRO A 46 1.90 12.47 -12.99
C PRO A 46 2.61 11.28 -12.34
N VAL A 47 2.39 10.06 -12.85
CA VAL A 47 2.92 8.81 -12.26
C VAL A 47 4.45 8.80 -12.14
N ARG A 48 5.14 9.48 -13.05
CA ARG A 48 6.60 9.63 -13.03
C ARG A 48 7.12 10.75 -12.11
N ALA A 49 6.23 11.50 -11.47
CA ALA A 49 6.62 12.55 -10.56
C ALA A 49 7.25 11.98 -9.27
N ASN A 50 7.98 12.85 -8.59
CA ASN A 50 8.41 12.59 -7.23
C ASN A 50 7.20 12.63 -6.30
N MET A 51 7.18 11.72 -5.32
CA MET A 51 6.16 11.73 -4.28
C MET A 51 6.34 13.00 -3.41
N PRO A 52 5.28 13.78 -3.15
CA PRO A 52 5.33 14.89 -2.20
C PRO A 52 5.71 14.43 -0.79
N ASP A 53 6.54 15.20 -0.09
CA ASP A 53 7.06 14.82 1.24
C ASP A 53 5.95 14.57 2.28
N GLY A 54 4.86 15.33 2.25
CA GLY A 54 3.74 15.12 3.17
C GLY A 54 2.94 13.83 2.91
N LEU A 55 3.19 13.14 1.80
CA LEU A 55 2.66 11.81 1.52
C LEU A 55 3.59 10.67 1.96
N PHE A 56 4.75 10.96 2.57
CA PHE A 56 5.72 9.94 3.00
C PHE A 56 5.08 8.84 3.83
N TYR A 57 4.46 9.19 4.96
CA TYR A 57 3.88 8.19 5.86
C TYR A 57 2.64 7.51 5.28
N ALA A 58 1.87 8.20 4.44
CA ALA A 58 0.78 7.55 3.71
C ALA A 58 1.35 6.48 2.76
N TRP A 59 2.44 6.78 2.05
CA TRP A 59 3.10 5.83 1.17
C TRP A 59 3.69 4.64 1.92
N VAL A 60 4.27 4.87 3.11
CA VAL A 60 4.76 3.81 4.01
C VAL A 60 3.66 2.82 4.37
N GLU A 61 2.51 3.29 4.86
CA GLU A 61 1.42 2.39 5.29
C GLU A 61 0.71 1.72 4.11
N ILE A 62 0.47 2.47 3.03
CA ILE A 62 -0.22 1.95 1.84
C ILE A 62 0.63 0.88 1.15
N GLY A 63 1.95 1.07 1.08
CA GLY A 63 2.85 0.04 0.55
C GLY A 63 2.87 -1.23 1.42
N TRP A 64 2.81 -1.08 2.74
CA TRP A 64 2.78 -2.24 3.65
C TRP A 64 1.46 -3.00 3.53
N ALA A 65 0.34 -2.28 3.37
CA ALA A 65 -0.95 -2.89 3.05
C ALA A 65 -0.92 -3.62 1.70
N ALA A 66 -0.23 -3.08 0.69
CA ALA A 66 -0.07 -3.75 -0.61
C ALA A 66 0.68 -5.08 -0.46
N GLU A 67 1.77 -5.10 0.30
CA GLU A 67 2.54 -6.31 0.55
C GLU A 67 1.76 -7.35 1.38
N THR A 68 1.12 -6.91 2.46
CA THR A 68 0.40 -7.80 3.38
C THR A 68 -0.89 -8.36 2.78
N ALA A 69 -1.55 -7.63 1.88
CA ALA A 69 -2.71 -8.12 1.15
C ALA A 69 -2.36 -9.32 0.26
N GLU A 70 -1.23 -9.28 -0.45
CA GLU A 70 -0.80 -10.35 -1.35
C GLU A 70 -0.25 -11.55 -0.57
N THR A 71 0.51 -11.30 0.49
CA THR A 71 1.04 -12.38 1.35
C THR A 71 -0.06 -13.06 2.16
N GLY A 72 -1.09 -12.32 2.59
CA GLY A 72 -2.26 -12.86 3.29
C GLY A 72 -3.20 -13.68 2.40
N GLN A 73 -3.29 -13.39 1.09
CA GLN A 73 -4.08 -14.19 0.14
C GLN A 73 -3.51 -15.61 -0.09
N SER A 74 -2.23 -15.84 0.20
CA SER A 74 -1.64 -17.17 0.14
C SER A 74 -2.06 -18.08 1.30
N GLY A 75 -2.76 -17.56 2.33
CA GLY A 75 -3.32 -18.31 3.44
C GLY A 75 -4.83 -18.58 3.29
N THR A 76 -5.19 -19.73 2.71
CA THR A 76 -6.48 -20.44 2.86
C THR A 76 -7.75 -19.59 3.09
N GLY A 77 -8.07 -18.64 2.21
CA GLY A 77 -9.30 -17.86 2.27
C GLY A 77 -10.03 -17.89 0.94
N ALA A 78 -11.01 -18.78 0.78
CA ALA A 78 -11.83 -18.88 -0.42
C ALA A 78 -12.55 -17.54 -0.70
N VAL A 79 -12.22 -16.88 -1.82
CA VAL A 79 -12.87 -15.65 -2.27
C VAL A 79 -14.33 -15.95 -2.64
N LYS A 80 -15.28 -15.45 -1.85
CA LYS A 80 -16.71 -15.58 -2.14
C LYS A 80 -17.24 -14.27 -2.72
N ALA A 81 -17.23 -14.21 -4.04
CA ALA A 81 -17.87 -13.23 -4.93
C ALA A 81 -17.28 -11.79 -4.95
N ILE A 82 -16.99 -11.35 -6.17
CA ILE A 82 -16.78 -9.96 -6.54
C ILE A 82 -18.13 -9.44 -7.02
N THR A 83 -18.75 -8.52 -6.28
CA THR A 83 -19.93 -7.80 -6.76
C THR A 83 -19.47 -6.43 -7.24
N GLU A 84 -19.43 -6.27 -8.55
CA GLU A 84 -19.06 -5.03 -9.23
C GLU A 84 -20.15 -3.97 -8.97
N GLY A 85 -19.87 -3.02 -8.08
CA GLY A 85 -20.82 -1.96 -7.74
C GLY A 85 -20.59 -1.30 -6.38
N ASP A 86 -19.97 -1.99 -5.44
CA ASP A 86 -19.56 -1.45 -4.16
C ASP A 86 -18.16 -1.98 -3.83
N THR A 87 -17.18 -1.10 -3.66
CA THR A 87 -15.76 -1.49 -3.49
C THR A 87 -15.48 -2.01 -2.08
N THR A 88 -16.26 -2.97 -1.59
CA THR A 88 -16.10 -3.57 -0.27
C THR A 88 -15.84 -5.06 -0.42
N VAL A 89 -14.56 -5.45 -0.43
CA VAL A 89 -14.17 -6.87 -0.37
C VAL A 89 -14.23 -7.30 1.09
N THR A 90 -15.25 -8.09 1.45
CA THR A 90 -15.41 -8.60 2.82
C THR A 90 -14.79 -9.99 2.91
N PHE A 91 -13.63 -10.11 3.57
CA PHE A 91 -13.05 -11.41 3.91
C PHE A 91 -13.62 -11.86 5.25
N ALA A 92 -14.29 -13.01 5.26
CA ALA A 92 -14.82 -13.61 6.48
C ALA A 92 -13.75 -14.49 7.15
N THR A 93 -12.86 -13.87 7.92
CA THR A 93 -12.00 -14.56 8.88
C THR A 93 -11.91 -13.71 10.14
N GLY A 94 -12.21 -14.32 11.29
CA GLY A 94 -12.21 -13.67 12.59
C GLY A 94 -10.93 -12.88 12.87
N ASP A 95 -11.14 -11.69 13.42
CA ASP A 95 -10.24 -10.85 14.22
C ASP A 95 -8.96 -10.23 13.65
N VAL A 96 -8.62 -10.41 12.37
CA VAL A 96 -7.71 -9.46 11.70
C VAL A 96 -8.17 -9.25 10.26
N ALA A 97 -8.88 -8.15 9.99
CA ALA A 97 -9.15 -7.73 8.63
C ALA A 97 -7.79 -7.54 7.93
N ALA A 98 -7.46 -8.41 6.98
CA ALA A 98 -6.27 -8.24 6.15
C ALA A 98 -6.32 -6.84 5.52
N ALA A 99 -5.32 -6.02 5.83
CA ALA A 99 -5.25 -4.65 5.33
C ALA A 99 -5.15 -4.71 3.81
N SER A 100 -6.21 -4.31 3.11
CA SER A 100 -6.20 -4.22 1.65
C SER A 100 -5.59 -2.90 1.20
N LEU A 101 -4.97 -2.87 0.02
CA LEU A 101 -4.48 -1.63 -0.58
C LEU A 101 -5.59 -0.56 -0.66
N SER A 102 -6.81 -0.96 -1.05
CA SER A 102 -7.96 -0.05 -1.10
C SER A 102 -8.37 0.43 0.30
N GLY A 103 -8.35 -0.43 1.32
CA GLY A 103 -8.62 -0.05 2.71
C GLY A 103 -7.62 0.97 3.24
N ALA A 104 -6.32 0.76 2.99
CA ALA A 104 -5.27 1.70 3.38
C ALA A 104 -5.41 3.05 2.67
N MET A 105 -5.70 3.05 1.37
CA MET A 105 -6.01 4.27 0.62
C MET A 105 -7.19 5.05 1.24
N GLN A 106 -8.24 4.36 1.68
CA GLN A 106 -9.37 5.02 2.36
C GLN A 106 -9.00 5.56 3.74
N ALA A 107 -8.20 4.81 4.52
CA ALA A 107 -7.73 5.26 5.84
C ALA A 107 -6.89 6.54 5.74
N HIS A 108 -6.12 6.70 4.66
CA HIS A 108 -5.29 7.89 4.41
C HIS A 108 -5.98 8.97 3.54
N LYS A 109 -7.27 8.82 3.23
CA LYS A 109 -8.01 9.72 2.33
C LYS A 109 -7.93 11.20 2.73
N ALA A 110 -7.95 11.51 4.03
CA ALA A 110 -7.87 12.89 4.50
C ALA A 110 -6.56 13.58 4.06
N VAL A 111 -5.44 12.88 4.18
CA VAL A 111 -4.13 13.39 3.75
C VAL A 111 -4.04 13.41 2.23
N LEU A 112 -4.45 12.33 1.56
CA LEU A 112 -4.43 12.23 0.10
C LEU A 112 -5.25 13.33 -0.57
N ASN A 113 -6.41 13.69 -0.01
CA ASN A 113 -7.26 14.76 -0.53
C ASN A 113 -6.61 16.14 -0.48
N GLN A 114 -5.65 16.40 0.42
CA GLN A 114 -4.93 17.67 0.46
C GLN A 114 -4.04 17.86 -0.78
N TYR A 115 -3.59 16.75 -1.38
CA TYR A 115 -2.75 16.73 -2.57
C TYR A 115 -3.54 16.45 -3.84
N ARG A 116 -4.82 16.13 -3.72
CA ARG A 116 -5.69 15.78 -4.84
C ARG A 116 -6.02 17.01 -5.66
N ARG A 117 -5.71 16.95 -6.96
CA ARG A 117 -6.00 18.01 -7.91
C ARG A 117 -7.18 17.63 -8.80
N LEU A 118 -8.32 18.28 -8.56
CA LEU A 118 -9.51 18.17 -9.41
C LEU A 118 -9.36 19.21 -10.52
N PHE A 119 -8.89 18.78 -11.68
CA PHE A 119 -8.89 19.58 -12.90
C PHE A 119 -9.91 18.98 -13.87
#